data_AF-A0A2E0G7Z0-F1
#
_entry.id   AF-A0A2E0G7Z0-F1
#
_cell.length_a   1.000
_cell.length_b   1.000
_cell.length_c   1.000
_cell.angle_alpha   90.00
_cell.angle_beta   90.00
_cell.angle_gamma   90.00
#
_symmetry.space_group_name_H-M   'P 1'
#
loop_
_entity.id
_entity.type
_entity.pdbx_description
1 polymer ?
#
loop_
_entity_poly.entity_id
_entity_poly.type
_entity_poly.pdbx_seq_one_letter_code
_entity_poly.pdbx_strand_id
1 'polypeptide(L)'
;MQNLGIKQLDNFYRNLPVKDLVHHIVQNKEGLVGLRGAAMVDTGIYTGRSPDDKYFVDEPSSRDKIWWGSVNKKVDEKIFDDLYTKVIDYYNNGVSNSYIFDGFAGADKTYRLNVRIIAKKAWQAHFAHNMFIRPNSAELEKFEPDFTIINASDIQNENFQHHGLNSKTFVLFHIGRRIAIIGGTEYGGEMKKGIFSVLHYLLPQQGVLSMHCSANTDKNGDNSAIFFGLSGTGKTTLSTDPDRSLIGDDEHGWSDDGIFNFEGGCYAKV
;
A
#
# COMPACT_ATOMS: atom_id res chain seq x y z
N MET A 1 -10.22 -0.58 15.85
CA MET A 1 -10.75 -1.42 14.75
C MET A 1 -12.28 -1.47 14.74
N GLN A 2 -12.97 -1.31 15.88
CA GLN A 2 -14.44 -1.25 15.92
C GLN A 2 -15.06 -0.19 14.99
N ASN A 3 -14.41 0.97 14.83
CA ASN A 3 -14.85 2.02 13.90
C ASN A 3 -14.80 1.57 12.42
N LEU A 4 -14.12 0.47 12.10
CA LEU A 4 -14.10 -0.17 10.78
C LEU A 4 -15.12 -1.32 10.68
N GLY A 5 -16.00 -1.53 11.67
CA GLY A 5 -16.92 -2.67 11.72
C GLY A 5 -16.25 -4.02 12.03
N ILE A 6 -14.92 -4.05 12.21
CA ILE A 6 -14.19 -5.24 12.65
C ILE A 6 -14.39 -5.41 14.16
N LYS A 7 -15.07 -6.49 14.55
CA LYS A 7 -15.29 -6.93 15.93
C LYS A 7 -13.96 -7.30 16.58
N GLN A 8 -13.97 -7.59 17.88
CA GLN A 8 -12.77 -8.00 18.59
C GLN A 8 -12.17 -9.24 17.90
N LEU A 9 -10.99 -9.07 17.30
CA LEU A 9 -10.25 -10.16 16.68
C LEU A 9 -9.56 -10.94 17.81
N ASP A 10 -9.82 -12.23 17.92
CA ASP A 10 -9.22 -13.06 18.97
C ASP A 10 -7.71 -13.22 18.75
N ASN A 11 -7.26 -13.29 17.49
CA ASN A 11 -5.87 -13.48 17.11
C ASN A 11 -5.40 -12.37 16.14
N PHE A 12 -4.93 -11.24 16.69
CA PHE A 12 -4.31 -10.18 15.90
C PHE A 12 -2.88 -9.86 16.35
N TYR A 13 -2.02 -9.53 15.38
CA TYR A 13 -0.63 -9.14 15.60
C TYR A 13 -0.39 -7.75 15.00
N ARG A 14 -0.05 -6.77 15.84
CA ARG A 14 0.23 -5.40 15.42
C ARG A 14 1.74 -5.15 15.39
N ASN A 15 2.25 -4.71 14.23
CA ASN A 15 3.66 -4.41 13.97
C ASN A 15 4.61 -5.53 14.44
N LEU A 16 4.23 -6.78 14.15
CA LEU A 16 4.99 -7.96 14.55
C LEU A 16 6.43 -7.90 14.01
N PRO A 17 7.45 -8.29 14.80
CA PRO A 17 8.83 -8.31 14.33
C PRO A 17 9.02 -9.17 13.07
N VAL A 18 9.93 -8.77 12.18
CA VAL A 18 10.19 -9.47 10.90
C VAL A 18 10.50 -10.95 11.10
N LYS A 19 11.28 -11.29 12.13
CA LYS A 19 11.60 -12.70 12.44
C LYS A 19 10.34 -13.53 12.66
N ASP A 20 9.37 -13.00 13.40
CA ASP A 20 8.13 -13.68 13.74
C ASP A 20 7.18 -13.67 12.55
N LEU A 21 7.15 -12.59 11.74
CA LEU A 21 6.44 -12.58 10.46
C LEU A 21 6.97 -13.70 9.54
N VAL A 22 8.28 -13.83 9.37
CA VAL A 22 8.88 -14.90 8.56
C VAL A 22 8.55 -16.29 9.13
N HIS A 23 8.56 -16.45 10.46
CA HIS A 23 8.12 -17.68 11.10
C HIS A 23 6.66 -18.02 10.76
N HIS A 24 5.77 -17.03 10.87
CA HIS A 24 4.35 -17.19 10.54
C HIS A 24 4.14 -17.49 9.04
N ILE A 25 4.91 -16.86 8.13
CA ILE A 25 4.85 -17.15 6.70
C ILE A 25 5.06 -18.64 6.44
N VAL A 26 6.08 -19.24 7.07
CA VAL A 26 6.38 -20.66 6.93
C VAL A 26 5.32 -21.52 7.61
N GLN A 27 4.96 -21.20 8.85
CA GLN A 27 3.99 -21.97 9.65
C GLN A 27 2.61 -22.02 8.99
N ASN A 28 2.16 -20.90 8.42
CA ASN A 28 0.86 -20.78 7.76
C ASN A 28 0.88 -21.32 6.32
N LYS A 29 2.03 -21.81 5.83
CA LYS A 29 2.24 -22.27 4.45
C LYS A 29 1.97 -21.17 3.41
N GLU A 30 2.27 -19.93 3.76
CA GLU A 30 2.19 -18.77 2.87
C GLU A 30 3.44 -18.64 1.98
N GLY A 31 4.54 -19.27 2.39
CA GLY A 31 5.81 -19.21 1.69
C GLY A 31 6.89 -20.08 2.32
N LEU A 32 8.11 -19.92 1.83
CA LEU A 32 9.30 -20.68 2.25
C LEU A 32 10.46 -19.74 2.55
N VAL A 33 11.52 -20.24 3.18
CA VAL A 33 12.78 -19.50 3.34
C VAL A 33 13.74 -19.94 2.25
N GLY A 34 14.16 -19.00 1.41
CA GLY A 34 15.14 -19.18 0.35
C GLY A 34 16.58 -18.94 0.81
N LEU A 35 17.47 -18.75 -0.17
CA LEU A 35 18.89 -18.49 0.07
C LEU A 35 19.08 -17.28 0.99
N ARG A 36 20.06 -17.39 1.89
CA ARG A 36 20.47 -16.32 2.83
C ARG A 36 19.34 -15.83 3.75
N GLY A 37 18.28 -16.62 3.94
CA GLY A 37 17.20 -16.29 4.88
C GLY A 37 16.08 -15.42 4.30
N ALA A 38 16.06 -15.17 2.99
CA ALA A 38 15.00 -14.41 2.34
C ALA A 38 13.67 -15.18 2.36
N ALA A 39 12.58 -14.55 2.77
CA ALA A 39 11.24 -15.14 2.62
C ALA A 39 10.80 -15.11 1.16
N MET A 40 10.34 -16.24 0.66
CA MET A 40 9.90 -16.46 -0.72
C MET A 40 8.40 -16.79 -0.70
N VAL A 41 7.62 -16.06 -1.49
CA VAL A 41 6.17 -16.24 -1.60
C VAL A 41 5.74 -16.35 -3.06
N ASP A 42 4.62 -17.03 -3.29
CA ASP A 42 3.96 -17.08 -4.59
C ASP A 42 2.64 -16.30 -4.50
N THR A 43 2.43 -15.39 -5.45
CA THR A 43 1.22 -14.55 -5.55
C THR A 43 0.15 -15.19 -6.44
N GLY A 44 0.37 -16.44 -6.85
CA GLY A 44 -0.53 -17.20 -7.70
C GLY A 44 -0.63 -16.58 -9.09
N ILE A 45 -1.86 -16.45 -9.59
CA ILE A 45 -2.12 -15.98 -10.95
C ILE A 45 -1.83 -14.48 -11.15
N TYR A 46 -1.81 -13.70 -10.06
CA TYR A 46 -1.61 -12.25 -10.11
C TYR A 46 -0.15 -11.90 -9.82
N THR A 47 0.70 -12.02 -10.84
CA THR A 47 2.14 -11.70 -10.75
C THR A 47 2.46 -10.22 -11.01
N GLY A 48 1.42 -9.39 -11.15
CA GLY A 48 1.51 -7.96 -11.45
C GLY A 48 0.25 -7.24 -11.03
N ARG A 49 0.24 -5.92 -11.27
CA ARG A 49 -0.93 -5.09 -11.00
C ARG A 49 -2.12 -5.50 -11.86
N SER A 50 -3.32 -5.21 -11.38
CA SER A 50 -4.59 -5.32 -12.12
C SER A 50 -5.21 -3.92 -12.31
N PRO A 51 -4.65 -3.07 -13.21
CA PRO A 51 -5.10 -1.68 -13.36
C PRO A 51 -6.60 -1.56 -13.69
N ASP A 52 -7.13 -2.56 -14.40
CA ASP A 52 -8.54 -2.57 -14.79
C ASP A 52 -9.51 -2.90 -13.65
N ASP A 53 -9.00 -3.41 -12.53
CA ASP A 53 -9.78 -3.75 -11.34
C ASP A 53 -9.65 -2.69 -10.23
N LYS A 54 -9.05 -1.54 -10.54
CA LYS A 54 -8.91 -0.39 -9.63
C LYS A 54 -10.03 0.63 -9.83
N TYR A 55 -10.70 0.99 -8.73
CA TYR A 55 -11.84 1.91 -8.73
C TYR A 55 -11.78 2.92 -7.59
N PHE A 56 -12.39 4.08 -7.79
CA PHE A 56 -12.61 5.10 -6.76
C PHE A 56 -14.11 5.37 -6.62
N VAL A 57 -14.57 5.47 -5.38
CA VAL A 57 -15.97 5.78 -5.08
C VAL A 57 -16.30 7.19 -5.57
N ASP A 58 -17.40 7.32 -6.30
CA ASP A 58 -17.89 8.63 -6.76
C ASP A 58 -18.66 9.38 -5.65
N GLU A 59 -17.92 9.94 -4.70
CA GLU A 59 -18.43 10.60 -3.49
C GLU A 59 -18.11 12.11 -3.44
N PRO A 60 -18.94 12.94 -2.77
CA PRO A 60 -18.87 14.40 -2.89
C PRO A 60 -17.53 15.06 -2.49
N SER A 61 -16.78 14.49 -1.55
CA SER A 61 -15.55 15.12 -1.03
C SER A 61 -14.33 14.99 -1.97
N SER A 62 -14.40 14.07 -2.95
CA SER A 62 -13.33 13.85 -3.93
C SER A 62 -13.78 13.90 -5.39
N ARG A 63 -15.09 13.86 -5.68
CA ARG A 63 -15.66 13.84 -7.03
C ARG A 63 -15.04 14.84 -8.00
N ASP A 64 -14.93 16.10 -7.59
CA ASP A 64 -14.47 17.18 -8.47
C ASP A 64 -12.94 17.26 -8.58
N LYS A 65 -12.22 16.46 -7.77
CA LYS A 65 -10.75 16.46 -7.68
C LYS A 65 -10.12 15.23 -8.33
N ILE A 66 -10.90 14.17 -8.57
CA ILE A 66 -10.42 12.98 -9.25
C ILE A 66 -10.53 13.17 -10.77
N TRP A 67 -9.44 12.88 -11.48
CA TRP A 67 -9.44 12.86 -12.94
C TRP A 67 -10.03 11.56 -13.48
N TRP A 68 -11.35 11.53 -13.64
CA TRP A 68 -12.10 10.35 -14.08
C TRP A 68 -11.76 9.89 -15.50
N GLY A 69 -11.63 8.59 -15.70
CA GLY A 69 -11.34 8.00 -17.01
C GLY A 69 -11.05 6.50 -16.95
N SER A 70 -10.34 5.98 -17.94
CA SER A 70 -9.94 4.56 -17.98
C SER A 70 -8.96 4.17 -16.87
N VAL A 71 -8.18 5.13 -16.36
CA VAL A 71 -7.23 4.92 -15.25
C VAL A 71 -7.91 5.05 -13.89
N ASN A 72 -8.72 6.09 -13.69
CA ASN A 72 -9.48 6.31 -12.45
C ASN A 72 -10.94 5.98 -12.73
N LYS A 73 -11.32 4.72 -12.55
CA LYS A 73 -12.67 4.23 -12.82
C LYS A 73 -13.59 4.57 -11.65
N LYS A 74 -14.81 4.98 -11.96
CA LYS A 74 -15.86 5.26 -10.97
C LYS A 74 -16.47 3.96 -10.45
N VAL A 75 -16.86 3.96 -9.19
CA VAL A 75 -17.75 2.96 -8.61
C VAL A 75 -18.78 3.65 -7.70
N ASP A 76 -20.01 3.18 -7.71
CA ASP A 76 -21.04 3.70 -6.80
C ASP A 76 -20.72 3.34 -5.35
N GLU A 77 -21.06 4.24 -4.42
CA GLU A 77 -20.86 4.02 -2.98
C GLU A 77 -21.58 2.77 -2.47
N LYS A 78 -22.74 2.43 -3.02
CA LYS A 78 -23.47 1.19 -2.68
C LYS A 78 -22.67 -0.07 -3.00
N ILE A 79 -21.99 -0.09 -4.15
CA ILE A 79 -21.15 -1.24 -4.54
C ILE A 79 -19.93 -1.35 -3.61
N PHE A 80 -19.35 -0.20 -3.22
CA PHE A 80 -18.30 -0.18 -2.21
C PHE A 80 -18.81 -0.74 -0.89
N ASP A 81 -19.98 -0.32 -0.41
CA ASP A 81 -20.55 -0.75 0.86
C ASP A 81 -20.90 -2.24 0.87
N ASP A 82 -21.38 -2.79 -0.24
CA ASP A 82 -21.63 -4.23 -0.40
C ASP A 82 -20.33 -5.05 -0.29
N LEU A 83 -19.28 -4.62 -1.00
CA LEU A 83 -17.98 -5.30 -0.96
C LEU A 83 -17.25 -5.07 0.37
N TYR A 84 -17.40 -3.89 0.97
CA TYR A 84 -16.86 -3.57 2.29
C TYR A 84 -17.48 -4.48 3.33
N THR A 85 -18.80 -4.61 3.36
CA THR A 85 -19.52 -5.56 4.24
C THR A 85 -18.95 -6.97 4.10
N LYS A 86 -18.78 -7.46 2.86
CA LYS A 86 -18.20 -8.78 2.60
C LYS A 86 -16.77 -8.93 3.16
N VAL A 87 -15.94 -7.91 3.01
CA VAL A 87 -14.58 -7.88 3.56
C VAL A 87 -14.62 -7.90 5.09
N ILE A 88 -15.45 -7.06 5.70
CA ILE A 88 -15.58 -7.00 7.17
C ILE A 88 -16.12 -8.31 7.74
N ASP A 89 -17.09 -8.94 7.08
CA ASP A 89 -17.61 -10.25 7.48
C ASP A 89 -16.55 -11.35 7.39
N TYR A 90 -15.71 -11.33 6.35
CA TYR A 90 -14.57 -12.24 6.26
C TYR A 90 -13.58 -12.06 7.42
N TYR A 91 -13.32 -10.82 7.83
CA TYR A 91 -12.47 -10.54 8.98
C TYR A 91 -13.10 -10.99 10.31
N ASN A 92 -14.41 -10.75 10.49
CA ASN A 92 -15.16 -11.05 11.70
C ASN A 92 -15.44 -12.54 11.91
N ASN A 93 -15.62 -13.30 10.82
CA ASN A 93 -15.96 -14.72 10.88
C ASN A 93 -14.76 -15.64 10.58
N GLY A 94 -13.63 -15.08 10.18
CA GLY A 94 -12.41 -15.83 9.88
C GLY A 94 -11.69 -16.30 11.16
N VAL A 95 -11.26 -17.56 11.18
CA VAL A 95 -10.48 -18.16 12.28
C VAL A 95 -8.97 -17.93 12.17
N SER A 96 -8.51 -17.35 11.05
CA SER A 96 -7.10 -17.07 10.80
C SER A 96 -6.62 -15.79 11.50
N ASN A 97 -5.33 -15.79 11.82
CA ASN A 97 -4.62 -14.62 12.33
C ASN A 97 -4.84 -13.40 11.44
N SER A 98 -4.89 -12.23 12.07
CA SER A 98 -4.89 -10.96 11.36
C SER A 98 -3.63 -10.18 11.71
N TYR A 99 -3.03 -9.54 10.72
CA TYR A 99 -1.79 -8.80 10.85
C TYR A 99 -2.06 -7.34 10.56
N ILE A 100 -1.61 -6.46 11.45
CA ILE A 100 -1.76 -5.02 11.33
C ILE A 100 -0.36 -4.42 11.23
N PHE A 101 -0.12 -3.68 10.16
CA PHE A 101 1.04 -2.82 10.05
C PHE A 101 0.58 -1.37 10.17
N ASP A 102 1.11 -0.66 11.16
CA ASP A 102 1.01 0.79 11.27
C ASP A 102 2.37 1.41 10.92
N GLY A 103 2.38 2.38 10.00
CA GLY A 103 3.57 3.11 9.64
C GLY A 103 3.26 4.37 8.85
N PHE A 104 4.27 4.90 8.16
CA PHE A 104 4.15 6.17 7.46
C PHE A 104 4.45 6.02 5.97
N ALA A 105 3.77 6.83 5.17
CA ALA A 105 4.15 7.09 3.79
C ALA A 105 4.52 8.57 3.67
N GLY A 106 5.78 8.86 3.35
CA GLY A 106 6.38 10.21 3.40
C GLY A 106 7.39 10.34 4.55
N ALA A 107 8.65 10.60 4.21
CA ALA A 107 9.73 10.81 5.18
C ALA A 107 9.69 12.21 5.82
N ASP A 108 9.12 13.20 5.12
CA ASP A 108 8.86 14.52 5.68
C ASP A 108 7.66 14.46 6.63
N LYS A 109 7.89 14.77 7.91
CA LYS A 109 6.88 14.71 8.97
C LYS A 109 5.71 15.69 8.76
N THR A 110 5.91 16.75 8.00
CA THR A 110 4.86 17.73 7.69
C THR A 110 3.81 17.14 6.75
N TYR A 111 4.26 16.30 5.82
CA TYR A 111 3.44 15.78 4.72
C TYR A 111 3.17 14.27 4.80
N ARG A 112 3.74 13.57 5.79
CA ARG A 112 3.58 12.13 5.93
C ARG A 112 2.13 11.74 6.18
N LEU A 113 1.74 10.61 5.62
CA LEU A 113 0.46 9.96 5.83
C LEU A 113 0.63 8.81 6.82
N ASN A 114 -0.16 8.78 7.90
CA ASN A 114 -0.22 7.62 8.79
C ASN A 114 -1.01 6.49 8.10
N VAL A 115 -0.34 5.41 7.71
CA VAL A 115 -0.92 4.29 6.97
C VAL A 115 -1.12 3.09 7.88
N ARG A 116 -2.35 2.57 7.91
CA ARG A 116 -2.65 1.26 8.48
C ARG A 116 -2.94 0.25 7.37
N ILE A 117 -2.22 -0.87 7.38
CA ILE A 117 -2.51 -2.03 6.54
C ILE A 117 -3.04 -3.15 7.45
N ILE A 118 -4.21 -3.69 7.10
CA ILE A 118 -4.79 -4.86 7.76
C ILE A 118 -4.78 -6.01 6.75
N ALA A 119 -4.19 -7.14 7.12
CA ALA A 119 -4.04 -8.30 6.25
C ALA A 119 -4.37 -9.60 6.99
N LYS A 120 -4.79 -10.64 6.26
CA LYS A 120 -4.95 -12.00 6.80
C LYS A 120 -3.70 -12.87 6.66
N LYS A 121 -2.69 -12.41 5.92
CA LYS A 121 -1.44 -13.15 5.66
C LYS A 121 -0.24 -12.43 6.28
N ALA A 122 0.64 -13.20 6.90
CA ALA A 122 1.88 -12.67 7.50
C ALA A 122 2.77 -12.02 6.44
N TRP A 123 2.84 -12.62 5.25
CA TRP A 123 3.70 -12.09 4.18
C TRP A 123 3.25 -10.71 3.68
N GLN A 124 1.94 -10.43 3.68
CA GLN A 124 1.41 -9.13 3.27
C GLN A 124 1.78 -8.03 4.28
N ALA A 125 1.76 -8.35 5.58
CA ALA A 125 2.26 -7.44 6.61
C ALA A 125 3.79 -7.27 6.55
N HIS A 126 4.53 -8.34 6.23
CA HIS A 126 5.97 -8.26 5.98
C HIS A 126 6.29 -7.37 4.76
N PHE A 127 5.50 -7.46 3.69
CA PHE A 127 5.61 -6.56 2.55
C PHE A 127 5.41 -5.10 2.98
N ALA A 128 4.34 -4.80 3.72
CA ALA A 128 4.07 -3.46 4.22
C ALA A 128 5.22 -2.95 5.14
N HIS A 129 5.75 -3.80 6.01
CA HIS A 129 6.91 -3.49 6.87
C HIS A 129 8.16 -3.08 6.08
N ASN A 130 8.37 -3.70 4.93
CA ASN A 130 9.49 -3.39 4.05
C ASN A 130 9.23 -2.10 3.26
N MET A 131 8.01 -1.90 2.74
CA MET A 131 7.72 -0.78 1.82
C MET A 131 7.46 0.54 2.52
N PHE A 132 6.86 0.55 3.70
CA PHE A 132 6.50 1.78 4.38
C PHE A 132 7.50 2.12 5.49
N ILE A 133 7.52 3.39 5.89
CA ILE A 133 8.40 3.90 6.93
C ILE A 133 7.90 3.39 8.28
N ARG A 134 8.81 2.80 9.06
CA ARG A 134 8.51 2.14 10.32
C ARG A 134 8.48 3.14 11.47
N PRO A 135 7.45 3.14 12.32
CA PRO A 135 7.41 4.00 13.50
C PRO A 135 8.35 3.47 14.57
N ASN A 136 8.87 4.37 15.40
CA ASN A 136 9.45 3.96 16.69
C ASN A 136 8.36 3.63 17.71
N SER A 137 8.73 3.10 18.89
CA SER A 137 7.77 2.68 19.92
C SER A 137 6.85 3.82 20.38
N ALA A 138 7.38 5.03 20.58
CA ALA A 138 6.59 6.17 21.04
C ALA A 138 5.62 6.69 19.94
N GLU A 139 6.02 6.62 18.67
CA GLU A 139 5.16 6.92 17.54
C GLU A 139 4.04 5.88 17.40
N LEU A 140 4.34 4.60 17.62
CA LEU A 140 3.38 3.50 17.49
C LEU A 140 2.30 3.54 18.59
N GLU A 141 2.66 3.92 19.81
CA GLU A 141 1.74 4.10 20.93
C GLU A 141 0.67 5.17 20.65
N LYS A 142 1.07 6.27 19.99
CA LYS A 142 0.20 7.42 19.66
C LYS A 142 -0.38 7.35 18.25
N PHE A 143 -0.24 6.22 17.58
CA PHE A 143 -0.55 6.11 16.16
C PHE A 143 -2.06 6.13 15.90
N GLU A 144 -2.49 7.10 15.10
CA GLU A 144 -3.84 7.19 14.54
C GLU A 144 -3.74 7.16 13.01
N PRO A 145 -4.42 6.22 12.33
CA PRO A 145 -4.32 6.10 10.88
C PRO A 145 -5.06 7.24 10.18
N ASP A 146 -4.37 7.89 9.25
CA ASP A 146 -4.99 8.79 8.29
C ASP A 146 -5.67 8.03 7.16
N PHE A 147 -5.08 6.91 6.72
CA PHE A 147 -5.63 6.07 5.67
C PHE A 147 -5.46 4.59 6.01
N THR A 148 -6.49 3.78 5.77
CA THR A 148 -6.46 2.34 6.04
C THR A 148 -6.67 1.53 4.77
N ILE A 149 -5.80 0.55 4.51
CA ILE A 149 -6.04 -0.51 3.53
C ILE A 149 -6.42 -1.80 4.25
N ILE A 150 -7.55 -2.39 3.87
CA ILE A 150 -7.98 -3.71 4.34
C ILE A 150 -7.78 -4.70 3.19
N ASN A 151 -6.76 -5.54 3.31
CA ASN A 151 -6.42 -6.55 2.31
C ASN A 151 -7.11 -7.87 2.67
N ALA A 152 -8.09 -8.26 1.87
CA ALA A 152 -8.80 -9.53 1.93
C ALA A 152 -8.59 -10.29 0.60
N SER A 153 -7.33 -10.49 0.21
CA SER A 153 -6.95 -11.13 -1.06
C SER A 153 -7.66 -12.45 -1.35
N ASP A 154 -8.01 -13.24 -0.32
CA ASP A 154 -8.76 -14.49 -0.46
C ASP A 154 -10.23 -14.31 -0.90
N ILE A 155 -10.79 -13.10 -0.80
CA ILE A 155 -12.17 -12.79 -1.13
C ILE A 155 -12.31 -12.28 -2.56
N GLN A 156 -13.21 -12.90 -3.33
CA GLN A 156 -13.55 -12.51 -4.69
C GLN A 156 -14.97 -11.95 -4.80
N ASN A 157 -15.22 -11.04 -5.74
CA ASN A 157 -16.56 -10.56 -6.07
C ASN A 157 -17.23 -11.45 -7.13
N GLU A 158 -17.99 -12.46 -6.69
CA GLU A 158 -18.76 -13.31 -7.61
C GLU A 158 -19.84 -12.56 -8.40
N ASN A 159 -20.31 -11.42 -7.89
CA ASN A 159 -21.36 -10.61 -8.52
C ASN A 159 -20.80 -9.46 -9.37
N PHE A 160 -19.53 -9.53 -9.80
CA PHE A 160 -18.85 -8.43 -10.49
C PHE A 160 -19.59 -7.92 -11.73
N GLN A 161 -20.20 -8.83 -12.51
CA GLN A 161 -20.99 -8.46 -13.69
C GLN A 161 -22.21 -7.61 -13.32
N HIS A 162 -22.90 -7.96 -12.23
CA HIS A 162 -24.04 -7.18 -11.72
C HIS A 162 -23.58 -5.82 -11.18
N HIS A 163 -22.40 -5.76 -10.56
CA HIS A 163 -21.79 -4.51 -10.09
C HIS A 163 -21.16 -3.68 -11.22
N GLY A 164 -21.18 -4.15 -12.48
CA GLY A 164 -20.53 -3.46 -13.60
C GLY A 164 -19.01 -3.33 -13.46
N LEU A 165 -18.38 -4.21 -12.67
CA LEU A 165 -16.92 -4.25 -12.51
C LEU A 165 -16.29 -5.14 -13.58
N ASN A 166 -14.98 -4.98 -13.77
CA ASN A 166 -14.19 -5.70 -14.79
C ASN A 166 -14.07 -7.21 -14.50
N SER A 167 -13.75 -7.58 -13.27
CA SER A 167 -13.54 -8.98 -12.89
C SER A 167 -13.95 -9.26 -11.44
N LYS A 168 -13.72 -10.50 -11.00
CA LYS A 168 -13.88 -10.90 -9.61
C LYS A 168 -12.89 -10.23 -8.65
N THR A 169 -11.80 -9.68 -9.18
CA THR A 169 -10.79 -8.91 -8.42
C THR A 169 -11.25 -7.48 -8.27
N PHE A 170 -10.92 -6.87 -7.14
CA PHE A 170 -11.32 -5.51 -6.86
C PHE A 170 -10.31 -4.79 -5.95
N VAL A 171 -9.96 -3.57 -6.33
CA VAL A 171 -9.13 -2.64 -5.56
C VAL A 171 -9.88 -1.32 -5.48
N LEU A 172 -10.68 -1.14 -4.42
CA LEU A 172 -11.59 0.01 -4.29
C LEU A 172 -11.06 1.00 -3.27
N PHE A 173 -11.13 2.28 -3.62
CA PHE A 173 -10.72 3.40 -2.76
C PHE A 173 -11.91 4.30 -2.47
N HIS A 174 -12.16 4.57 -1.20
CA HIS A 174 -13.09 5.59 -0.75
C HIS A 174 -12.31 6.72 -0.09
N ILE A 175 -12.10 7.81 -0.83
CA ILE A 175 -11.26 8.94 -0.38
C ILE A 175 -11.89 9.65 0.83
N GLY A 176 -13.19 9.96 0.78
CA GLY A 176 -13.90 10.58 1.91
C GLY A 176 -13.85 9.78 3.22
N ARG A 177 -14.02 8.46 3.16
CA ARG A 177 -13.90 7.55 4.33
C ARG A 177 -12.44 7.21 4.67
N ARG A 178 -11.48 7.59 3.83
CA ARG A 178 -10.04 7.31 3.94
C ARG A 178 -9.72 5.81 4.08
N ILE A 179 -10.42 4.99 3.30
CA ILE A 179 -10.30 3.52 3.33
C ILE A 179 -10.11 3.00 1.91
N ALA A 180 -9.31 1.95 1.76
CA ALA A 180 -9.31 1.10 0.59
C ALA A 180 -9.51 -0.38 0.97
N ILE A 181 -10.14 -1.14 0.08
CA ILE A 181 -10.31 -2.59 0.21
C ILE A 181 -9.71 -3.30 -1.01
N ILE A 182 -9.04 -4.42 -0.76
CA ILE A 182 -8.42 -5.26 -1.79
C ILE A 182 -9.01 -6.67 -1.67
N GLY A 183 -9.47 -7.23 -2.79
CA GLY A 183 -9.92 -8.61 -2.87
C GLY A 183 -9.57 -9.25 -4.21
N GLY A 184 -9.33 -10.57 -4.18
CA GLY A 184 -9.11 -11.42 -5.35
C GLY A 184 -7.67 -11.47 -5.84
N THR A 185 -6.81 -10.53 -5.42
CA THR A 185 -5.39 -10.46 -5.82
C THR A 185 -4.45 -10.58 -4.63
N GLU A 186 -3.44 -11.43 -4.77
CA GLU A 186 -2.32 -11.56 -3.83
C GLU A 186 -1.16 -10.61 -4.17
N TYR A 187 -1.27 -9.78 -5.22
CA TYR A 187 -0.13 -8.97 -5.64
C TYR A 187 0.16 -7.84 -4.63
N GLY A 188 1.26 -7.94 -3.87
CA GLY A 188 1.61 -6.97 -2.82
C GLY A 188 1.76 -5.53 -3.33
N GLY A 189 2.13 -5.37 -4.60
CA GLY A 189 2.25 -4.06 -5.24
C GLY A 189 0.95 -3.25 -5.26
N GLU A 190 -0.22 -3.86 -5.10
CA GLU A 190 -1.49 -3.12 -4.95
C GLU A 190 -1.55 -2.30 -3.66
N MET A 191 -0.96 -2.78 -2.56
CA MET A 191 -0.87 -1.99 -1.31
C MET A 191 0.07 -0.80 -1.48
N LYS A 192 1.27 -1.03 -2.05
CA LYS A 192 2.26 0.02 -2.33
C LYS A 192 1.66 1.10 -3.26
N LYS A 193 1.23 0.70 -4.46
CA LYS A 193 0.72 1.65 -5.46
C LYS A 193 -0.65 2.23 -5.10
N GLY A 194 -1.41 1.58 -4.22
CA GLY A 194 -2.61 2.12 -3.61
C GLY A 194 -2.30 3.36 -2.76
N ILE A 195 -1.36 3.25 -1.81
CA ILE A 195 -0.92 4.39 -1.00
C ILE A 195 -0.26 5.47 -1.86
N PHE A 196 0.55 5.08 -2.86
CA PHE A 196 1.10 6.05 -3.81
C PHE A 196 0.00 6.88 -4.48
N SER A 197 -1.09 6.23 -4.90
CA SER A 197 -2.23 6.92 -5.53
C SER A 197 -2.91 7.90 -4.57
N VAL A 198 -2.98 7.56 -3.28
CA VAL A 198 -3.54 8.44 -2.24
C VAL A 198 -2.63 9.66 -2.05
N LEU A 199 -1.31 9.47 -1.96
CA LEU A 199 -0.35 10.58 -1.87
C LEU A 199 -0.37 11.46 -3.13
N HIS A 200 -0.49 10.84 -4.31
CA HIS A 200 -0.60 11.54 -5.59
C HIS A 200 -1.88 12.38 -5.71
N TYR A 201 -2.93 12.02 -4.95
CA TYR A 201 -4.12 12.84 -4.80
C TYR A 201 -3.95 13.95 -3.75
N LEU A 202 -3.42 13.63 -2.57
CA LEU A 202 -3.38 14.55 -1.43
C LEU A 202 -2.32 15.65 -1.57
N LEU A 203 -1.09 15.29 -1.94
CA LEU A 203 0.06 16.18 -1.87
C LEU A 203 -0.02 17.38 -2.84
N PRO A 204 -0.48 17.23 -4.09
CA PRO A 204 -0.64 18.38 -4.98
C PRO A 204 -1.61 19.43 -4.44
N GLN A 205 -2.61 19.03 -3.65
CA GLN A 205 -3.55 19.96 -2.99
C GLN A 205 -2.90 20.73 -1.84
N GLN A 206 -1.74 20.28 -1.37
CA GLN A 206 -0.93 20.91 -0.32
C GLN A 206 0.28 21.66 -0.91
N GLY A 207 0.35 21.83 -2.23
CA GLY A 207 1.48 22.47 -2.90
C GLY A 207 2.72 21.59 -3.06
N VAL A 208 2.63 20.29 -2.77
CA VAL A 208 3.75 19.36 -2.89
C VAL A 208 3.64 18.56 -4.18
N LEU A 209 4.70 18.57 -4.99
CA LEU A 209 4.76 17.79 -6.22
C LEU A 209 4.99 16.30 -5.88
N SER A 210 4.03 15.45 -6.20
CA SER A 210 4.17 14.00 -6.08
C SER A 210 4.73 13.40 -7.37
N MET A 211 5.78 12.58 -7.26
CA MET A 211 6.57 12.09 -8.38
C MET A 211 6.74 10.57 -8.35
N HIS A 212 6.72 9.95 -9.53
CA HIS A 212 7.09 8.56 -9.76
C HIS A 212 8.47 8.51 -10.41
N CYS A 213 9.50 8.50 -9.57
CA CYS A 213 10.91 8.64 -9.96
C CYS A 213 11.80 7.95 -8.93
N SER A 214 13.04 7.63 -9.31
CA SER A 214 14.09 7.42 -8.30
C SER A 214 14.81 8.74 -8.02
N ALA A 215 15.46 8.84 -6.87
CA ALA A 215 16.27 10.00 -6.52
C ALA A 215 17.50 9.62 -5.70
N ASN A 216 18.61 10.33 -5.94
CA ASN A 216 19.83 10.22 -5.14
C ASN A 216 20.44 11.61 -4.92
N THR A 217 21.36 11.71 -3.97
CA THR A 217 22.07 12.96 -3.67
C THR A 217 23.57 12.72 -3.53
N ASP A 218 24.35 13.79 -3.65
CA ASP A 218 25.76 13.74 -3.27
C ASP A 218 25.93 13.50 -1.75
N LYS A 219 27.18 13.31 -1.32
CA LYS A 219 27.51 12.99 0.08
C LYS A 219 27.11 14.08 1.08
N ASN A 220 26.97 15.32 0.63
CA ASN A 220 26.63 16.46 1.47
C ASN A 220 25.12 16.73 1.53
N GLY A 221 24.34 16.17 0.60
CA GLY A 221 22.90 16.44 0.49
C GLY A 221 22.56 17.67 -0.35
N ASP A 222 23.54 18.31 -0.98
CA ASP A 222 23.40 19.63 -1.62
C ASP A 222 22.91 19.51 -3.06
N ASN A 223 23.29 18.43 -3.76
CA ASN A 223 22.95 18.23 -5.16
C ASN A 223 22.15 16.95 -5.33
N SER A 224 20.84 17.07 -5.36
CA SER A 224 19.92 15.96 -5.64
C SER A 224 19.68 15.77 -7.15
N ALA A 225 19.55 14.52 -7.58
CA ALA A 225 19.17 14.16 -8.95
C ALA A 225 17.90 13.30 -8.91
N ILE A 226 17.01 13.54 -9.87
CA ILE A 226 15.73 12.84 -10.03
C ILE A 226 15.72 12.11 -11.37
N PHE A 227 15.29 10.86 -11.37
CA PHE A 227 15.24 10.01 -12.56
C PHE A 227 13.81 9.56 -12.83
N PHE A 228 13.14 10.22 -13.78
CA PHE A 228 11.84 9.76 -14.28
C PHE A 228 12.01 8.65 -15.32
N GLY A 229 11.07 7.71 -15.33
CA GLY A 229 11.09 6.61 -16.28
C GLY A 229 10.04 5.55 -15.98
N LEU A 230 9.67 4.76 -16.98
CA LEU A 230 8.76 3.63 -16.78
C LEU A 230 9.51 2.43 -16.16
N SER A 231 8.78 1.35 -15.90
CA SER A 231 9.40 0.14 -15.41
C SER A 231 10.32 -0.47 -16.48
N GLY A 232 11.57 -0.77 -16.12
CA GLY A 232 12.56 -1.33 -17.05
C GLY A 232 13.40 -0.30 -17.82
N THR A 233 13.21 1.01 -17.60
CA THR A 233 13.97 2.07 -18.31
C THR A 233 15.25 2.50 -17.59
N GLY A 234 15.76 1.69 -16.65
CA GLY A 234 17.02 1.96 -15.95
C GLY A 234 16.94 2.88 -14.73
N LYS A 235 15.76 3.33 -14.27
CA LYS A 235 15.62 4.20 -13.08
C LYS A 235 16.43 3.72 -11.88
N THR A 236 16.18 2.47 -11.44
CA THR A 236 16.83 1.86 -10.27
C THR A 236 18.33 1.68 -10.49
N THR A 237 18.73 1.30 -11.71
CA THR A 237 20.15 1.10 -12.05
C THR A 237 20.91 2.43 -12.03
N LEU A 238 20.36 3.48 -12.64
CA LEU A 238 21.00 4.80 -12.72
C LEU A 238 20.98 5.57 -11.40
N SER A 239 19.98 5.34 -10.54
CA SER A 239 19.95 5.96 -9.21
C SER A 239 20.90 5.31 -8.21
N THR A 240 21.33 4.06 -8.47
CA THR A 240 22.24 3.30 -7.59
C THR A 240 23.68 3.53 -8.02
N ASP A 241 24.19 4.72 -7.73
CA ASP A 241 25.58 5.14 -8.00
C ASP A 241 26.39 5.04 -6.69
N PRO A 242 27.55 4.36 -6.67
CA PRO A 242 28.35 4.20 -5.44
C PRO A 242 28.85 5.52 -4.83
N ASP A 243 28.92 6.59 -5.62
CA ASP A 243 29.35 7.91 -5.14
C ASP A 243 28.19 8.80 -4.68
N ARG A 244 26.94 8.32 -4.79
CA ARG A 244 25.72 9.08 -4.45
C ARG A 244 24.82 8.30 -3.52
N SER A 245 24.37 8.95 -2.45
CA SER A 245 23.45 8.35 -1.48
C SER A 245 22.05 8.24 -2.09
N LEU A 246 21.48 7.03 -2.12
CA LEU A 246 20.12 6.81 -2.58
C LEU A 246 19.11 7.43 -1.61
N ILE A 247 18.18 8.23 -2.13
CA ILE A 247 17.04 8.77 -1.36
C ILE A 247 15.88 7.78 -1.41
N GLY A 248 15.57 7.26 -2.61
CA GLY A 248 14.56 6.23 -2.84
C GLY A 248 14.53 5.77 -4.31
N ASP A 249 13.91 4.62 -4.58
CA ASP A 249 13.93 3.99 -5.90
C ASP A 249 12.71 4.25 -6.79
N ASP A 250 11.61 4.78 -6.26
CA ASP A 250 10.34 4.78 -7.01
C ASP A 250 9.37 5.95 -6.72
N GLU A 251 9.21 6.41 -5.47
CA GLU A 251 8.14 7.36 -5.11
C GLU A 251 8.63 8.51 -4.21
N HIS A 252 8.50 9.76 -4.68
CA HIS A 252 8.99 10.94 -3.96
C HIS A 252 8.02 12.11 -3.97
N GLY A 253 8.14 12.95 -2.96
CA GLY A 253 7.53 14.28 -2.90
C GLY A 253 8.59 15.36 -3.05
N TRP A 254 8.20 16.50 -3.60
CA TRP A 254 9.03 17.71 -3.64
C TRP A 254 8.23 18.88 -3.07
N SER A 255 8.65 19.32 -1.87
CA SER A 255 8.12 20.48 -1.13
C SER A 255 9.09 21.66 -1.21
N ASP A 256 8.75 22.76 -0.53
CA ASP A 256 9.65 23.92 -0.41
C ASP A 256 10.98 23.59 0.31
N ASP A 257 10.99 22.53 1.14
CA ASP A 257 12.16 22.07 1.89
C ASP A 257 13.00 21.03 1.14
N GLY A 258 12.56 20.60 -0.06
CA GLY A 258 13.30 19.69 -0.93
C GLY A 258 12.56 18.38 -1.23
N ILE A 259 13.34 17.35 -1.58
CA ILE A 259 12.82 16.06 -2.04
C ILE A 259 12.82 15.07 -0.87
N PHE A 260 11.72 14.33 -0.71
CA PHE A 260 11.61 13.30 0.32
C PHE A 260 11.02 12.00 -0.25
N ASN A 261 11.51 10.87 0.25
CA ASN A 261 11.00 9.55 -0.13
C ASN A 261 9.62 9.30 0.51
N PHE A 262 8.71 8.64 -0.19
CA PHE A 262 7.47 8.15 0.41
C PHE A 262 7.65 6.84 1.15
N GLU A 263 8.68 6.07 0.80
CA GLU A 263 8.83 4.67 1.18
C GLU A 263 9.92 4.44 2.26
N GLY A 264 9.86 3.29 2.92
CA GLY A 264 10.83 2.80 3.90
C GLY A 264 11.70 1.63 3.41
N GLY A 265 11.62 1.33 2.10
CA GLY A 265 12.35 0.27 1.41
C GLY A 265 12.16 0.35 -0.11
N CYS A 266 12.52 -0.72 -0.81
CA CYS A 266 12.53 -0.78 -2.28
C CYS A 266 11.83 -2.03 -2.82
N TYR A 267 11.17 -1.91 -3.97
CA TYR A 267 10.49 -3.03 -4.64
C TYR A 267 11.09 -3.32 -6.02
N ALA A 268 12.33 -3.79 -6.00
CA ALA A 268 13.12 -4.03 -7.21
C ALA A 268 12.60 -5.23 -8.02
N LYS A 269 12.79 -5.17 -9.35
CA LYS A 269 12.67 -6.34 -10.23
C LYS A 269 13.93 -7.21 -10.10
N VAL A 270 13.76 -8.52 -9.98
CA VAL A 270 14.82 -9.53 -9.83
C VAL A 270 14.79 -10.55 -10.97
#